data_AF-A0A1Y5MEU1-F1
#
_entry.id   AF-A0A1Y5MEU1-F1
#
_cell.length_a   1.000
_cell.length_b   1.000
_cell.length_c   1.000
_cell.angle_alpha   90.00
_cell.angle_beta   90.00
_cell.angle_gamma   90.00
#
_symmetry.space_group_name_H-M   'P 1'
#
loop_
_entity.id
_entity.type
_entity.pdbx_description
1 polymer ?
#
loop_
_entity_poly.entity_id
_entity_poly.type
_entity_poly.pdbx_seq_one_letter_code
_entity_poly.pdbx_strand_id
1 'polypeptide(L)'
;MEKIKLKIELLSKKIDIVKSKLLVFSAGIAGCWAFVSSHYNNVDFLVIISLILIFVFGFGVGMNLLKFSDLTQKIDELDKELNNE
;
A
#
# COMPACT_ATOMS: atom_id res chain seq x y z
N MET A 1 27.26 9.45 -10.70
CA MET A 1 27.30 7.97 -10.69
C MET A 1 27.00 7.31 -9.33
N GLU A 2 27.95 7.14 -8.39
CA GLU A 2 27.74 6.28 -7.19
C GLU A 2 26.67 6.81 -6.20
N LYS A 3 26.59 8.14 -6.03
CA LYS A 3 25.55 8.79 -5.21
C LYS A 3 24.13 8.62 -5.78
N ILE A 4 23.99 8.52 -7.10
CA ILE A 4 22.68 8.35 -7.77
C ILE A 4 22.22 6.90 -7.61
N LYS A 5 23.13 5.93 -7.80
CA LYS A 5 22.85 4.51 -7.51
C LYS A 5 22.38 4.27 -6.08
N LEU A 6 23.04 4.88 -5.09
CA LEU A 6 22.61 4.81 -3.68
C LEU A 6 21.21 5.41 -3.45
N LYS A 7 20.86 6.52 -4.12
CA LYS A 7 19.51 7.11 -4.03
C LYS A 7 18.44 6.19 -4.61
N ILE A 8 18.71 5.58 -5.76
CA ILE A 8 17.80 4.61 -6.40
C ILE A 8 17.59 3.40 -5.49
N GLU A 9 18.66 2.85 -4.90
CA GLU A 9 18.56 1.72 -3.98
C GLU A 9 17.73 2.05 -2.73
N LEU A 10 17.92 3.24 -2.16
CA LEU A 10 17.12 3.71 -1.01
C LEU A 10 15.65 3.90 -1.37
N LEU A 11 15.33 4.41 -2.56
CA LEU A 11 13.95 4.55 -3.04
C LEU A 11 13.30 3.19 -3.31
N SER A 12 14.05 2.24 -3.86
CA SER A 12 13.60 0.87 -4.06
C SER A 12 13.25 0.18 -2.73
N LYS A 13 14.12 0.31 -1.71
CA LYS A 13 13.80 -0.18 -0.35
C LYS A 13 12.54 0.47 0.24
N LYS A 14 12.32 1.76 -0.01
CA LYS A 14 11.09 2.44 0.42
C LYS A 14 9.85 1.86 -0.26
N ILE A 15 9.94 1.53 -1.54
CA ILE A 15 8.88 0.84 -2.29
C ILE A 15 8.54 -0.51 -1.64
N ASP A 16 9.53 -1.32 -1.31
CA ASP A 16 9.30 -2.62 -0.67
C ASP A 16 8.63 -2.49 0.70
N ILE A 17 9.01 -1.46 1.47
CA ILE A 17 8.35 -1.15 2.75
C ILE A 17 6.88 -0.74 2.52
N VAL A 18 6.59 0.08 1.52
CA VAL A 18 5.20 0.48 1.20
C VAL A 18 4.36 -0.72 0.79
N LYS A 19 4.90 -1.62 -0.04
CA LYS A 19 4.25 -2.88 -0.41
C LYS A 19 3.97 -3.75 0.82
N SER A 20 4.97 -3.95 1.67
CA SER A 20 4.83 -4.75 2.90
C SER A 20 3.75 -4.16 3.83
N LYS A 21 3.73 -2.84 4.02
CA LYS A 21 2.68 -2.16 4.80
C LYS A 21 1.29 -2.36 4.22
N LEU A 22 1.15 -2.30 2.89
CA LEU A 22 -0.12 -2.54 2.22
C LEU A 22 -0.61 -3.98 2.43
N LEU A 23 0.30 -4.96 2.37
CA LEU A 23 -0.03 -6.36 2.65
C LEU A 23 -0.51 -6.56 4.09
N VAL A 24 0.21 -6.02 5.07
CA VAL A 24 -0.17 -6.10 6.49
C VAL A 24 -1.52 -5.42 6.73
N PHE A 25 -1.73 -4.25 6.14
CA PHE A 25 -3.01 -3.55 6.20
C PHE A 25 -4.17 -4.38 5.62
N SER A 26 -3.96 -5.00 4.45
CA SER A 26 -4.94 -5.86 3.79
C SER A 26 -5.29 -7.09 4.64
N ALA A 27 -4.28 -7.74 5.20
CA ALA A 27 -4.46 -8.87 6.11
C ALA A 27 -5.21 -8.46 7.39
N GLY A 28 -4.93 -7.27 7.93
CA GLY A 28 -5.63 -6.72 9.08
C GLY A 28 -7.12 -6.50 8.82
N ILE A 29 -7.48 -5.89 7.68
CA ILE A 29 -8.89 -5.70 7.28
C ILE A 29 -9.61 -7.04 7.13
N ALA A 30 -8.99 -8.01 6.44
CA ALA A 30 -9.56 -9.34 6.24
C ALA A 30 -9.75 -10.08 7.59
N GLY A 31 -8.77 -9.97 8.49
CA GLY A 31 -8.84 -10.53 9.84
C GLY A 31 -9.95 -9.90 10.68
N CYS A 32 -10.11 -8.57 10.62
CA CYS A 32 -11.20 -7.86 11.29
C CYS A 32 -12.56 -8.34 10.78
N TRP A 33 -12.74 -8.48 9.47
CA TRP A 33 -13.98 -9.00 8.90
C TRP A 33 -14.27 -10.42 9.39
N ALA A 34 -13.29 -11.33 9.28
CA ALA A 34 -13.43 -12.72 9.71
C ALA A 34 -13.78 -12.85 11.21
N PHE A 35 -13.14 -12.03 12.05
CA PHE A 35 -13.43 -12.00 13.48
C PHE A 35 -14.88 -11.56 13.76
N VAL A 36 -15.32 -10.46 13.13
CA VAL A 36 -16.67 -9.93 13.32
C VAL A 36 -17.72 -10.92 12.79
N SER A 37 -17.52 -11.50 11.61
CA SER A 37 -18.46 -12.48 11.04
C SER A 37 -18.55 -13.77 11.85
N SER A 38 -17.52 -14.12 12.63
CA SER A 38 -17.53 -15.31 13.49
C SER A 38 -18.23 -15.08 14.83
N HIS A 39 -18.39 -13.83 15.29
CA HIS A 39 -18.95 -13.51 16.61
C HIS A 39 -20.37 -12.97 16.54
N TYR A 40 -20.78 -12.42 15.40
CA TYR A 40 -22.09 -11.79 15.22
C TYR A 40 -22.87 -12.49 14.11
N ASN A 41 -24.13 -12.86 14.40
CA ASN A 41 -25.04 -13.50 13.44
C ASN A 41 -26.06 -12.52 12.82
N ASN A 42 -26.08 -11.26 13.27
CA ASN A 42 -27.00 -10.26 12.74
C ASN A 42 -26.52 -9.79 11.36
N VAL A 43 -27.26 -10.15 10.32
CA VAL A 43 -26.89 -9.87 8.92
C VAL A 43 -26.82 -8.38 8.63
N ASP A 44 -27.77 -7.58 9.12
CA ASP A 44 -27.79 -6.13 8.89
C ASP A 44 -26.54 -5.46 9.48
N PHE A 45 -26.16 -5.85 10.69
CA PHE A 45 -24.94 -5.38 11.33
C PHE A 45 -23.69 -5.77 10.52
N LEU A 46 -23.61 -7.02 10.08
CA LEU A 46 -22.49 -7.50 9.26
C LEU A 46 -22.37 -6.70 7.96
N VAL A 47 -23.48 -6.43 7.27
CA VAL A 47 -23.48 -5.64 6.03
C VAL A 47 -22.93 -4.23 6.27
N ILE A 48 -23.36 -3.55 7.33
CA ILE A 48 -22.88 -2.20 7.68
C ILE A 48 -21.37 -2.22 7.94
N ILE A 49 -20.87 -3.18 8.73
CA ILE A 49 -19.43 -3.31 9.00
C ILE A 49 -18.65 -3.63 7.72
N SER A 50 -19.18 -4.48 6.85
CA SER A 50 -18.57 -4.80 5.56
C SER A 50 -18.38 -3.56 4.70
N LEU A 51 -19.41 -2.71 4.60
CA LEU A 51 -19.34 -1.46 3.82
C LEU A 51 -18.26 -0.52 4.37
N ILE A 52 -18.16 -0.40 5.70
CA ILE A 52 -17.12 0.40 6.36
C ILE A 52 -15.73 -0.17 6.05
N LEU A 53 -15.53 -1.48 6.18
CA LEU A 53 -14.23 -2.12 5.92
C LEU A 53 -13.82 -2.00 4.45
N ILE A 54 -14.76 -2.14 3.51
CA ILE A 54 -14.51 -1.93 2.08
C ILE A 54 -14.09 -0.49 1.81
N PHE A 55 -14.77 0.49 2.42
CA PHE A 55 -14.43 1.90 2.26
C PHE A 55 -13.04 2.21 2.81
N VAL A 56 -12.73 1.75 4.03
CA VAL A 56 -11.41 1.93 4.65
C VAL A 56 -10.32 1.24 3.82
N PHE A 57 -10.59 0.04 3.32
CA PHE A 57 -9.67 -0.69 2.46
C PHE A 57 -9.39 0.07 1.16
N GLY A 58 -10.44 0.49 0.45
CA GLY A 58 -10.31 1.24 -0.79
C GLY A 58 -9.51 2.53 -0.62
N PHE A 59 -9.78 3.28 0.46
CA PHE A 59 -9.04 4.49 0.78
C PHE A 59 -7.56 4.20 1.10
N GLY A 60 -7.28 3.19 1.92
CA GLY A 60 -5.91 2.80 2.28
C GLY A 60 -5.09 2.31 1.08
N VAL A 61 -5.70 1.50 0.20
CA VAL A 61 -5.08 1.06 -1.06
C VAL A 61 -4.81 2.27 -1.96
N GLY A 62 -5.80 3.15 -2.16
CA GLY A 62 -5.67 4.33 -3.01
C GLY A 62 -4.52 5.24 -2.57
N MET A 63 -4.41 5.56 -1.28
CA MET A 63 -3.30 6.36 -0.75
C MET A 63 -1.93 5.69 -0.96
N ASN A 64 -1.84 4.38 -0.80
CA ASN A 64 -0.59 3.64 -1.00
C ASN A 64 -0.20 3.58 -2.47
N LEU A 65 -1.16 3.43 -3.40
CA LEU A 65 -0.91 3.46 -4.83
C LEU A 65 -0.40 4.84 -5.30
N LEU A 66 -0.97 5.93 -4.78
CA LEU A 66 -0.47 7.28 -5.07
C LEU A 66 0.99 7.48 -4.62
N LYS A 67 1.32 7.03 -3.40
CA LYS A 67 2.71 7.07 -2.89
C LYS A 67 3.64 6.19 -3.71
N PHE A 68 3.17 5.02 -4.15
CA PHE A 68 3.93 4.13 -5.01
C PHE A 68 4.24 4.79 -6.35
N SER A 69 3.24 5.39 -6.99
CA SER A 69 3.38 6.12 -8.25
C SER A 69 4.43 7.24 -8.15
N ASP A 70 4.38 8.06 -7.10
CA ASP A 70 5.35 9.15 -6.88
C ASP A 70 6.78 8.62 -6.67
N LEU A 71 6.94 7.53 -5.92
CA LEU A 71 8.25 6.90 -5.71
C LEU A 71 8.80 6.28 -7.00
N THR A 72 7.96 5.62 -7.81
CA THR A 72 8.36 5.02 -9.08
C THR A 72 8.75 6.09 -10.09
N GLN A 73 8.01 7.19 -10.18
CA GLN A 73 8.34 8.30 -11.08
C GLN A 73 9.71 8.92 -10.71
N LYS A 74 9.97 9.13 -9.42
CA LYS A 74 11.29 9.62 -8.95
C LYS A 74 12.44 8.69 -9.31
N ILE A 75 12.22 7.37 -9.25
CA ILE A 75 13.23 6.39 -9.67
C ILE A 75 13.48 6.50 -11.18
N ASP A 76 12.43 6.59 -12.00
CA ASP A 76 12.54 6.68 -13.46
C ASP A 76 13.27 7.97 -13.90
N GLU A 77 13.01 9.10 -13.23
CA GLU A 77 13.74 10.36 -13.44
C GLU A 77 15.23 10.22 -13.08
N LEU A 78 15.55 9.64 -11.92
CA LEU A 78 16.93 9.38 -11.48
C LEU A 78 17.67 8.40 -12.40
N ASP A 79 16.98 7.42 -12.98
CA ASP A 79 17.57 6.43 -13.90
C ASP A 79 17.83 7.05 -15.29
N LYS A 80 16.98 7.97 -15.74
CA LYS A 80 17.22 8.78 -16.94
C LYS A 80 18.39 9.74 -16.78
N GLU A 81 18.54 10.38 -15.61
CA GLU A 81 19.71 11.21 -15.30
C GLU A 81 21.00 10.40 -15.30
N LEU A 82 20.96 9.16 -14.79
CA LEU A 82 22.13 8.27 -14.76
C LEU A 82 22.57 7.79 -16.15
N ASN A 83 21.63 7.61 -17.08
CA ASN A 83 21.89 7.09 -18.43
C ASN A 83 22.16 8.17 -19.49
N ASN A 84 21.85 9.45 -19.18
CA ASN A 84 22.12 10.60 -20.06
C ASN A 84 23.43 11.35 -19.71
N GLU A 85 24.14 10.95 -18.65
CA GLU A 85 25.56 11.26 -18.38
C GLU A 85 26.47 10.13 -18.87
#